data_AF-A0A7W7CUH7-F1
#
_entry.id   AF-A0A7W7CUH7-F1
#
_cell.length_a   1.000
_cell.length_b   1.000
_cell.length_c   1.000
_cell.angle_alpha   90.00
_cell.angle_beta   90.00
_cell.angle_gamma   90.00
#
_symmetry.space_group_name_H-M   'P 1'
#
loop_
_entity.id
_entity.type
_entity.pdbx_description
1 polymer ?
#
loop_
_entity_poly.entity_id
_entity_poly.type
_entity_poly.pdbx_seq_one_letter_code
_entity_poly.pdbx_strand_id
1 'polypeptide(L)'
;MIGLLVVAAVAYAAAALRLRRRGVDWPPGRALAWYFGIAAAVAGSGHAHSFRDHMAGHLLLGMAAPLLLVFGRPVTLALRALPVRPARRLARVLRSRPIVLLTHPVTAGVLDAGGMWLLYTTGLHSGGVLIQVHLLLAGYLFTAAIIGRDPAPHRPGPALRAAVLVAFVAVHGILAKHLYAHPPPGVPAPDAEQAAQLMYYGGDLLHLVVIALLCRELFPSPARAWRLPTGAPKPPLATEPPGPT
;
A
#
# COMPACT_ATOMS: atom_id res chain seq x y z
N MET A 1 -7.74 3.30 18.58
CA MET A 1 -7.61 3.48 17.11
C MET A 1 -7.60 4.95 16.71
N ILE A 2 -8.69 5.70 16.90
CA ILE A 2 -8.84 7.09 16.41
C ILE A 2 -7.69 8.01 16.83
N GLY A 3 -7.25 7.97 18.10
CA GLY A 3 -6.11 8.77 18.56
C GLY A 3 -4.82 8.54 17.76
N LEU A 4 -4.54 7.29 17.35
CA LEU A 4 -3.37 6.96 16.52
C LEU A 4 -3.50 7.60 15.12
N LEU A 5 -4.70 7.55 14.53
CA LEU A 5 -4.98 8.15 13.23
C LEU A 5 -4.85 9.68 13.27
N VAL A 6 -5.33 10.32 14.34
CA VAL A 6 -5.17 11.77 14.54
C VAL A 6 -3.69 12.15 14.67
N VAL A 7 -2.92 11.41 15.47
CA VAL A 7 -1.47 11.63 15.59
C VAL A 7 -0.79 11.48 14.22
N ALA A 8 -1.16 10.46 13.44
CA ALA A 8 -0.63 10.24 12.10
C ALA A 8 -1.00 11.39 11.13
N ALA A 9 -2.25 11.89 11.18
CA ALA A 9 -2.73 13.02 10.39
C ALA A 9 -1.95 14.31 10.68
N VAL A 10 -1.77 14.62 11.97
CA VAL A 10 -1.04 15.81 12.43
C VAL A 10 0.44 15.71 12.10
N ALA A 11 1.05 14.54 12.29
CA ALA A 11 2.45 14.31 11.93
C ALA A 11 2.70 14.50 10.43
N TYR A 12 1.80 13.99 9.58
CA TYR A 12 1.88 14.16 8.13
C TYR A 12 1.73 15.63 7.73
N ALA A 13 0.75 16.33 8.29
CA ALA A 13 0.56 17.77 8.08
C ALA A 13 1.82 18.55 8.45
N ALA A 14 2.35 18.33 9.66
CA ALA A 14 3.53 19.01 10.16
C ALA A 14 4.76 18.75 9.26
N ALA A 15 4.94 17.52 8.78
CA ALA A 15 6.03 17.18 7.87
C ALA A 15 5.88 17.86 6.50
N ALA A 16 4.66 17.88 5.94
CA ALA A 16 4.36 18.57 4.68
C ALA A 16 4.55 20.08 4.80
N LEU A 17 4.07 20.72 5.87
CA LEU A 17 4.27 22.15 6.12
C LEU A 17 5.75 22.49 6.29
N ARG A 18 6.53 21.68 7.01
CA ARG A 18 7.98 21.88 7.15
C ARG A 18 8.70 21.83 5.80
N LEU A 19 8.28 20.93 4.90
CA LEU A 19 8.87 20.80 3.58
C LEU A 19 8.53 22.01 2.70
N ARG A 20 7.27 22.45 2.72
CA ARG A 20 6.82 23.67 2.03
C ARG A 20 7.55 24.92 2.52
N ARG A 21 7.76 25.07 3.84
CA ARG A 21 8.54 26.18 4.42
C ARG A 21 10.00 26.22 3.97
N ARG A 22 10.55 25.08 3.51
CA ARG A 22 11.90 24.99 2.93
C ARG A 22 11.91 25.19 1.42
N GLY A 23 10.79 25.59 0.81
CA GLY A 23 10.66 25.77 -0.64
C GLY A 23 10.65 24.47 -1.43
N VAL A 24 10.44 23.32 -0.78
CA VAL A 24 10.34 22.03 -1.46
C VAL A 24 8.89 21.64 -1.61
N ASP A 25 8.44 21.51 -2.85
CA ASP A 25 7.07 21.12 -3.15
C ASP A 25 6.79 19.66 -2.82
N TRP A 26 5.62 19.41 -2.21
CA TRP A 26 5.09 18.08 -1.98
C TRP A 26 3.84 17.87 -2.84
N PRO A 27 3.78 16.80 -3.66
CA PRO A 27 2.66 16.60 -4.57
C PRO A 27 1.32 16.51 -3.83
N PRO A 28 0.30 17.33 -4.19
CA PRO A 28 -0.97 17.38 -3.46
C PRO A 28 -1.73 16.05 -3.52
N GLY A 29 -1.61 15.30 -4.62
CA GLY A 29 -2.20 13.97 -4.74
C GLY A 29 -1.73 12.97 -3.67
N ARG A 30 -0.52 13.13 -3.12
CA ARG A 30 -0.03 12.28 -2.01
C ARG A 30 -0.68 12.66 -0.69
N ALA A 31 -0.86 13.96 -0.45
CA ALA A 31 -1.57 14.43 0.74
C ALA A 31 -3.04 14.02 0.69
N LEU A 32 -3.70 14.17 -0.48
CA LEU A 32 -5.07 13.70 -0.67
C LEU A 32 -5.19 12.20 -0.40
N ALA A 33 -4.34 11.37 -1.01
CA ALA A 33 -4.32 9.94 -0.76
C ALA A 33 -4.16 9.62 0.75
N TRP A 34 -3.24 10.29 1.43
CA TRP A 34 -3.05 10.11 2.87
C TRP A 34 -4.31 10.40 3.70
N TYR A 35 -4.94 11.55 3.49
CA TYR A 35 -6.13 11.94 4.25
C TYR A 35 -7.36 11.11 3.89
N PHE A 36 -7.54 10.72 2.63
CA PHE A 36 -8.57 9.76 2.24
C PHE A 36 -8.32 8.38 2.88
N GLY A 37 -7.06 7.94 3.00
CA GLY A 37 -6.71 6.72 3.71
C GLY A 37 -7.06 6.78 5.20
N ILE A 38 -6.80 7.92 5.86
CA ILE A 38 -7.23 8.15 7.24
C ILE A 38 -8.75 8.15 7.36
N ALA A 39 -9.46 8.83 6.45
CA ALA A 39 -10.92 8.86 6.45
C ALA A 39 -11.50 7.43 6.27
N ALA A 40 -10.94 6.63 5.37
CA ALA A 40 -11.32 5.23 5.19
C ALA A 40 -11.05 4.39 6.46
N ALA A 41 -9.93 4.60 7.15
CA ALA A 41 -9.62 3.90 8.39
C ALA A 41 -10.59 4.29 9.53
N VAL A 42 -10.94 5.58 9.65
CA VAL A 42 -11.93 6.04 10.62
C VAL A 42 -13.30 5.42 10.31
N ALA A 43 -13.74 5.51 9.05
CA ALA A 43 -14.98 4.89 8.60
C ALA A 43 -14.98 3.39 8.93
N GLY A 44 -13.96 2.64 8.52
CA GLY A 44 -13.90 1.19 8.74
C GLY A 44 -13.84 0.79 10.22
N SER A 45 -13.33 1.65 11.11
CA SER A 45 -13.28 1.39 12.55
C SER A 45 -14.63 1.56 13.28
N GLY A 46 -15.61 2.23 12.65
CA GLY A 46 -16.91 2.56 13.26
C GLY A 46 -18.06 1.58 12.95
N HIS A 47 -17.85 0.62 12.05
CA HIS A 47 -18.92 -0.27 11.56
C HIS A 47 -18.92 -1.62 12.29
N ALA A 48 -19.88 -1.82 13.21
CA ALA A 48 -20.05 -3.11 13.90
C ALA A 48 -21.52 -3.45 14.26
N HIS A 49 -22.49 -2.89 13.53
CA HIS A 49 -23.92 -3.14 13.81
C HIS A 49 -24.42 -4.46 13.20
N SER A 50 -23.83 -4.90 12.09
CA SER A 50 -24.12 -6.17 11.43
C SER A 50 -22.83 -6.83 10.93
N PHE A 51 -22.87 -8.13 10.61
CA PHE A 51 -21.73 -8.83 10.02
C PHE A 51 -21.35 -8.27 8.64
N ARG A 52 -22.33 -7.80 7.88
CA ARG A 52 -22.12 -7.08 6.62
C ARG A 52 -21.38 -5.76 6.83
N ASP A 53 -21.76 -4.97 7.83
CA ASP A 53 -21.08 -3.72 8.17
C ASP A 53 -19.65 -3.97 8.64
N HIS A 54 -19.44 -5.03 9.43
CA HIS A 54 -18.11 -5.48 9.81
C HIS A 54 -17.25 -5.80 8.59
N MET A 55 -17.83 -6.43 7.56
CA MET A 55 -17.12 -6.75 6.32
C MET A 55 -16.80 -5.51 5.48
N ALA A 56 -17.72 -4.55 5.41
CA ALA A 56 -17.44 -3.24 4.83
C ALA A 56 -16.30 -2.53 5.60
N GLY A 57 -16.33 -2.61 6.92
CA GLY A 57 -15.28 -2.10 7.81
C GLY A 57 -13.93 -2.76 7.55
N HIS A 58 -13.91 -4.08 7.36
CA HIS A 58 -12.73 -4.85 6.98
C HIS A 58 -12.13 -4.35 5.66
N LEU A 59 -12.94 -4.20 4.60
CA LEU A 59 -12.45 -3.71 3.30
C LEU A 59 -11.89 -2.29 3.39
N LEU A 60 -12.58 -1.40 4.12
CA LEU A 60 -12.14 -0.03 4.30
C LEU A 60 -10.85 0.06 5.12
N LEU A 61 -10.78 -0.66 6.24
CA LEU A 61 -9.68 -0.56 7.21
C LEU A 61 -8.47 -1.44 6.83
N GLY A 62 -8.71 -2.63 6.32
CA GLY A 62 -7.69 -3.64 6.00
C GLY A 62 -7.13 -3.55 4.59
N MET A 63 -7.85 -2.92 3.65
CA MET A 63 -7.41 -2.86 2.24
C MET A 63 -7.36 -1.42 1.69
N ALA A 64 -8.49 -0.70 1.70
CA ALA A 64 -8.58 0.62 1.08
C ALA A 64 -7.72 1.67 1.79
N ALA A 65 -7.78 1.73 3.12
CA ALA A 65 -6.96 2.64 3.92
C ALA A 65 -5.45 2.37 3.74
N PRO A 66 -4.95 1.14 3.93
CA PRO A 66 -3.57 0.76 3.63
C PRO A 66 -3.08 1.20 2.26
N LEU A 67 -3.86 0.92 1.22
CA LEU A 67 -3.56 1.32 -0.15
C LEU A 67 -3.28 2.82 -0.22
N LEU A 68 -4.24 3.62 0.21
CA LEU A 68 -4.20 5.08 0.19
C LEU A 68 -3.06 5.66 1.07
N LEU A 69 -2.85 5.10 2.26
CA LEU A 69 -1.78 5.50 3.16
C LEU A 69 -0.39 5.27 2.56
N VAL A 70 -0.17 4.13 1.90
CA VAL A 70 1.08 3.82 1.20
C VAL A 70 1.31 4.80 0.03
N PHE A 71 0.26 5.17 -0.69
CA PHE A 71 0.33 6.21 -1.74
C PHE A 71 0.72 7.59 -1.21
N GLY A 72 0.42 7.87 0.06
CA GLY A 72 0.85 9.08 0.74
C GLY A 72 2.35 9.22 0.91
N ARG A 73 3.14 8.15 0.72
CA ARG A 73 4.61 8.09 0.91
C ARG A 73 5.07 8.70 2.25
N PRO A 74 4.47 8.28 3.38
CA PRO A 74 4.71 8.89 4.68
C PRO A 74 6.17 8.78 5.10
N VAL A 75 6.86 7.68 4.76
CA VAL A 75 8.26 7.48 5.12
C VAL A 75 9.16 8.42 4.33
N THR A 76 8.94 8.57 3.01
CA THR A 76 9.67 9.54 2.20
C THR A 76 9.46 10.97 2.72
N LEU A 77 8.21 11.32 3.07
CA LEU A 77 7.88 12.63 3.61
C LEU A 77 8.63 12.89 4.93
N ALA A 78 8.60 11.93 5.85
CA ALA A 78 9.28 12.02 7.13
C ALA A 78 10.80 12.18 6.96
N LEU A 79 11.43 11.38 6.08
CA LEU A 79 12.85 11.46 5.81
C LEU A 79 13.27 12.81 5.19
N ARG A 80 12.43 13.42 4.35
CA ARG A 80 12.69 14.73 3.74
C ARG A 80 12.44 15.90 4.70
N ALA A 81 11.45 15.78 5.58
CA ALA A 81 11.08 16.84 6.53
C ALA A 81 12.00 16.88 7.75
N LEU A 82 12.53 15.74 8.19
CA LEU A 82 13.38 15.64 9.38
C LEU A 82 14.78 16.24 9.16
N PRO A 83 15.39 16.84 10.20
CA PRO A 83 16.82 17.16 10.19
C PRO A 83 17.69 15.89 10.03
N VAL A 84 18.95 16.07 9.63
CA VAL A 84 19.85 14.95 9.26
C VAL A 84 19.98 13.89 10.36
N ARG A 85 20.14 14.29 11.64
CA ARG A 85 20.30 13.34 12.76
C ARG A 85 19.07 12.44 12.97
N PRO A 86 17.84 12.94 13.16
CA PRO A 86 16.65 12.10 13.27
C PRO A 86 16.32 11.35 11.97
N ALA A 87 16.57 11.92 10.79
CA ALA A 87 16.41 11.20 9.52
C ALA A 87 17.31 9.96 9.44
N ARG A 88 18.59 10.07 9.88
CA ARG A 88 19.51 8.92 9.97
C ARG A 88 19.05 7.87 10.98
N ARG A 89 18.47 8.29 12.12
CA ARG A 89 17.89 7.34 13.10
C ARG A 89 16.72 6.59 12.50
N LEU A 90 15.79 7.30 11.86
CA LEU A 90 14.65 6.68 11.17
C LEU A 90 15.12 5.70 10.09
N ALA A 91 16.07 6.09 9.24
CA ALA A 91 16.65 5.20 8.23
C ALA A 91 17.33 3.96 8.84
N ARG A 92 17.94 4.08 10.03
CA ARG A 92 18.51 2.93 10.76
C ARG A 92 17.42 1.99 11.27
N VAL A 93 16.33 2.52 11.83
CA VAL A 93 15.17 1.73 12.29
C VAL A 93 14.55 0.98 11.12
N LEU A 94 14.35 1.64 9.98
CA LEU A 94 13.80 1.02 8.78
C LEU A 94 14.68 -0.11 8.19
N ARG A 95 15.98 -0.09 8.50
CA ARG A 95 16.94 -1.14 8.11
C ARG A 95 17.14 -2.21 9.18
N SER A 96 16.47 -2.10 10.33
CA SER A 96 16.58 -3.10 11.39
C SER A 96 15.97 -4.43 10.93
N ARG A 97 16.57 -5.54 11.36
CA ARG A 97 16.10 -6.91 11.07
C ARG A 97 14.60 -7.12 11.29
N PRO A 98 13.98 -6.67 12.41
CA PRO A 98 12.54 -6.86 12.61
C PRO A 98 11.71 -6.12 11.55
N ILE A 99 12.06 -4.88 11.20
CA ILE A 99 11.33 -4.13 10.17
C ILE A 99 11.51 -4.76 8.79
N VAL A 100 12.72 -5.21 8.47
CA VAL A 100 12.99 -5.91 7.20
C VAL A 100 12.18 -7.21 7.10
N LEU A 101 12.10 -7.97 8.19
CA LEU A 101 11.30 -9.20 8.24
C LEU A 101 9.80 -8.91 8.08
N LEU A 102 9.27 -7.92 8.80
CA LEU A 102 7.85 -7.54 8.76
C LEU A 102 7.45 -6.91 7.42
N THR A 103 8.37 -6.24 6.72
CA THR A 103 8.13 -5.65 5.40
C THR A 103 8.48 -6.60 4.25
N HIS A 104 8.90 -7.83 4.54
CA HIS A 104 9.08 -8.86 3.52
C HIS A 104 7.71 -9.31 2.99
N PRO A 105 7.48 -9.39 1.66
CA PRO A 105 6.20 -9.72 1.06
C PRO A 105 5.55 -10.98 1.63
N VAL A 106 6.34 -12.04 1.83
CA VAL A 106 5.84 -13.31 2.38
C VAL A 106 5.35 -13.14 3.82
N THR A 107 6.15 -12.53 4.69
CA THR A 107 5.78 -12.31 6.09
C THR A 107 4.57 -11.40 6.19
N ALA A 108 4.53 -10.32 5.41
CA ALA A 108 3.42 -9.39 5.39
C ALA A 108 2.14 -10.07 4.90
N GLY A 109 2.23 -10.87 3.84
CA GLY A 109 1.09 -11.65 3.32
C GLY A 109 0.59 -12.70 4.32
N VAL A 110 1.48 -13.36 5.06
CA VAL A 110 1.12 -14.32 6.12
C VAL A 110 0.45 -13.61 7.31
N LEU A 111 0.96 -12.46 7.75
CA LEU A 111 0.36 -11.68 8.83
C LEU A 111 -1.04 -11.17 8.47
N ASP A 112 -1.23 -10.81 7.21
CA ASP A 112 -2.49 -10.29 6.70
C ASP A 112 -3.50 -11.42 6.45
N ALA A 113 -3.19 -12.37 5.58
CA ALA A 113 -4.08 -13.50 5.26
C ALA A 113 -4.28 -14.46 6.44
N GLY A 114 -3.21 -14.77 7.18
CA GLY A 114 -3.29 -15.63 8.36
C GLY A 114 -4.01 -14.96 9.52
N GLY A 115 -3.83 -13.65 9.70
CA GLY A 115 -4.58 -12.88 10.69
C GLY A 115 -6.08 -12.86 10.39
N MET A 116 -6.46 -12.66 9.13
CA MET A 116 -7.85 -12.74 8.69
C MET A 116 -8.43 -14.14 8.87
N TRP A 117 -7.72 -15.18 8.45
CA TRP A 117 -8.17 -16.55 8.59
C TRP A 117 -8.48 -16.86 10.05
N LEU A 118 -7.53 -16.59 10.94
CA LEU A 118 -7.71 -16.83 12.37
C LEU A 118 -8.89 -16.02 12.93
N LEU A 119 -9.00 -14.74 12.59
CA LEU A 119 -10.08 -13.86 13.05
C LEU A 119 -11.46 -14.43 12.72
N TYR A 120 -11.64 -14.90 11.48
CA TYR A 120 -12.92 -15.36 10.99
C TYR A 120 -13.24 -16.81 11.35
N THR A 121 -12.24 -17.69 11.47
CA THR A 121 -12.47 -19.08 11.88
C THR A 121 -12.63 -19.26 13.38
N THR A 122 -12.06 -18.37 14.21
CA THR A 122 -12.11 -18.50 15.69
C THR A 122 -13.20 -17.66 16.34
N GLY A 123 -14.05 -16.98 15.56
CA GLY A 123 -15.15 -16.17 16.10
C GLY A 123 -14.72 -14.90 16.83
N LEU A 124 -13.46 -14.49 16.74
CA LEU A 124 -12.94 -13.23 17.30
C LEU A 124 -13.40 -11.97 16.54
N HIS A 125 -14.40 -12.09 15.66
CA HIS A 125 -14.94 -11.01 14.84
C HIS A 125 -15.58 -9.86 15.64
N SER A 126 -15.89 -10.06 16.93
CA SER A 126 -16.24 -8.97 17.87
C SER A 126 -14.97 -8.19 18.23
N GLY A 127 -14.44 -7.47 17.24
CA GLY A 127 -13.07 -6.97 17.22
C GLY A 127 -12.82 -5.78 18.16
N GLY A 128 -11.98 -5.99 19.17
CA GLY A 128 -11.42 -4.90 19.97
C GLY A 128 -10.40 -4.06 19.17
N VAL A 129 -9.97 -2.94 19.77
CA VAL A 129 -8.98 -2.01 19.17
C VAL A 129 -7.72 -2.72 18.66
N LEU A 130 -7.30 -3.81 19.31
CA LEU A 130 -6.10 -4.56 18.92
C LEU A 130 -6.26 -5.21 17.54
N ILE A 131 -7.43 -5.78 17.25
CA ILE A 131 -7.73 -6.40 15.96
C ILE A 131 -7.79 -5.34 14.87
N GLN A 132 -8.41 -4.20 15.15
CA GLN A 132 -8.45 -3.07 14.22
C GLN A 132 -7.04 -2.57 13.88
N VAL A 133 -6.17 -2.46 14.90
CA VAL A 133 -4.76 -2.05 14.72
C VAL A 133 -3.99 -3.09 13.94
N HIS A 134 -4.16 -4.38 14.25
CA HIS A 134 -3.55 -5.47 13.49
C HIS A 134 -3.97 -5.42 12.02
N LEU A 135 -5.27 -5.29 11.75
CA LEU A 135 -5.82 -5.30 10.40
C LEU A 135 -5.28 -4.14 9.55
N LEU A 136 -5.24 -2.93 10.12
CA LEU A 136 -4.68 -1.77 9.46
C LEU A 136 -3.15 -1.93 9.23
N LEU A 137 -2.42 -2.44 10.22
CA LEU A 137 -0.97 -2.57 10.15
C LEU A 137 -0.55 -3.69 9.19
N ALA A 138 -1.20 -4.84 9.24
CA ALA A 138 -0.94 -5.98 8.37
C ALA A 138 -1.21 -5.60 6.90
N GLY A 139 -2.38 -5.01 6.62
CA GLY A 139 -2.71 -4.51 5.29
C GLY A 139 -1.73 -3.42 4.81
N TYR A 140 -1.31 -2.51 5.69
CA TYR A 140 -0.31 -1.48 5.36
C TYR A 140 1.05 -2.11 5.02
N LEU A 141 1.53 -3.06 5.83
CA LEU A 141 2.78 -3.76 5.59
C LEU A 141 2.73 -4.56 4.28
N PHE A 142 1.63 -5.28 4.04
CA PHE A 142 1.43 -6.05 2.81
C PHE A 142 1.44 -5.15 1.59
N THR A 143 0.62 -4.10 1.59
CA THR A 143 0.57 -3.11 0.50
C THR A 143 1.94 -2.45 0.28
N ALA A 144 2.64 -2.04 1.35
CA ALA A 144 3.96 -1.42 1.25
C ALA A 144 5.03 -2.38 0.69
N ALA A 145 4.95 -3.66 1.04
CA ALA A 145 5.83 -4.72 0.53
C ALA A 145 5.55 -5.02 -0.96
N ILE A 146 4.28 -5.00 -1.37
CA ILE A 146 3.87 -5.35 -2.73
C ILE A 146 3.96 -4.17 -3.70
N ILE A 147 3.59 -2.94 -3.35
CA ILE A 147 3.55 -1.78 -4.28
C ILE A 147 4.10 -0.47 -3.68
N GLY A 148 4.63 -0.48 -2.45
CA GLY A 148 5.10 0.76 -1.81
C GLY A 148 6.13 1.49 -2.66
N ARG A 149 6.26 2.81 -2.56
CA ARG A 149 7.34 3.56 -3.26
C ARG A 149 8.30 4.26 -2.32
N ASP A 150 8.20 3.95 -1.03
CA ASP A 150 9.13 4.42 -0.02
C ASP A 150 10.45 3.65 -0.10
N PRO A 151 11.58 4.24 0.34
CA PRO A 151 12.88 3.58 0.30
C PRO A 151 12.87 2.26 1.07
N ALA A 152 13.10 1.14 0.37
CA ALA A 152 13.15 -0.20 0.93
C ALA A 152 14.40 -0.93 0.42
N PRO A 153 15.53 -0.87 1.13
CA PRO A 153 16.82 -1.40 0.64
C PRO A 153 16.83 -2.91 0.35
N HIS A 154 15.94 -3.66 0.99
CA HIS A 154 15.89 -5.12 0.91
C HIS A 154 14.65 -5.61 0.14
N ARG A 155 14.07 -4.76 -0.71
CA ARG A 155 12.84 -5.12 -1.42
C ARG A 155 13.12 -6.28 -2.39
N PRO A 156 12.37 -7.40 -2.29
CA PRO A 156 12.55 -8.51 -3.20
C PRO A 156 12.17 -8.18 -4.64
N GLY A 157 12.65 -9.03 -5.55
CA GLY A 157 12.38 -8.91 -6.97
C GLY A 157 10.88 -8.93 -7.32
N PRO A 158 10.51 -8.38 -8.48
CA PRO A 158 9.12 -8.22 -8.89
C PRO A 158 8.35 -9.55 -9.00
N ALA A 159 9.02 -10.62 -9.43
CA ALA A 159 8.40 -11.94 -9.56
C ALA A 159 7.90 -12.49 -8.22
N LEU A 160 8.69 -12.37 -7.14
CA LEU A 160 8.25 -12.81 -5.80
C LEU A 160 7.05 -12.00 -5.31
N ARG A 161 7.07 -10.68 -5.53
CA ARG A 161 5.95 -9.79 -5.17
C ARG A 161 4.67 -10.19 -5.91
N ALA A 162 4.77 -10.44 -7.22
CA ALA A 162 3.64 -10.90 -8.03
C ALA A 162 3.13 -12.27 -7.56
N ALA A 163 4.02 -13.23 -7.29
CA ALA A 163 3.64 -14.56 -6.81
C ALA A 163 2.92 -14.49 -5.45
N VAL A 164 3.45 -13.71 -4.50
CA VAL A 164 2.81 -13.50 -3.19
C VAL A 164 1.47 -12.80 -3.32
N LEU A 165 1.36 -11.80 -4.21
CA LEU A 165 0.08 -11.13 -4.47
C LEU A 165 -0.96 -12.10 -5.01
N VAL A 166 -0.61 -12.94 -6.00
CA VAL A 166 -1.52 -13.95 -6.55
C VAL A 166 -1.95 -14.95 -5.48
N ALA A 167 -1.02 -15.43 -4.66
CA ALA A 167 -1.33 -16.34 -3.56
C ALA A 167 -2.27 -15.68 -2.53
N PHE A 168 -2.04 -14.41 -2.19
CA PHE A 168 -2.89 -13.65 -1.28
C PHE A 168 -4.31 -13.47 -1.83
N VAL A 169 -4.44 -13.08 -3.10
CA VAL A 169 -5.74 -12.95 -3.79
C VAL A 169 -6.50 -14.28 -3.74
N ALA A 170 -5.82 -15.39 -4.00
CA ALA A 170 -6.42 -16.72 -3.94
C ALA A 170 -6.91 -17.05 -2.52
N VAL A 171 -6.09 -16.83 -1.49
CA VAL A 171 -6.47 -17.09 -0.09
C VAL A 171 -7.64 -16.22 0.33
N HIS A 172 -7.63 -14.93 0.00
CA HIS A 172 -8.72 -14.00 0.29
C HIS A 172 -10.04 -14.43 -0.39
N GLY A 173 -9.98 -14.82 -1.68
CA GLY A 173 -11.14 -15.31 -2.41
C GLY A 173 -11.66 -16.65 -1.90
N ILE A 174 -10.77 -17.56 -1.48
CA ILE A 174 -11.15 -18.82 -0.83
C ILE A 174 -11.83 -18.56 0.51
N LEU A 175 -11.31 -17.64 1.31
CA LEU A 175 -11.90 -17.26 2.59
C LEU A 175 -13.33 -16.69 2.41
N ALA A 176 -13.55 -15.87 1.36
CA ALA A 176 -14.90 -15.40 1.03
C ALA A 176 -15.86 -16.53 0.70
N LYS A 177 -15.44 -17.47 -0.16
CA LYS A 177 -16.24 -18.66 -0.49
C LYS A 177 -16.47 -19.55 0.73
N HIS A 178 -15.49 -19.65 1.62
CA HIS A 178 -15.61 -20.40 2.86
C HIS A 178 -16.67 -19.78 3.78
N LEU A 179 -16.65 -18.47 3.99
CA LEU A 179 -17.65 -17.75 4.78
C LEU A 179 -19.06 -17.80 4.16
N TYR A 180 -19.14 -17.81 2.83
CA TYR A 180 -20.40 -18.01 2.12
C TYR A 180 -20.99 -19.40 2.41
N ALA A 181 -20.18 -20.45 2.35
CA ALA A 181 -20.62 -21.82 2.57
C ALA A 181 -20.80 -22.19 4.06
N HIS A 182 -20.06 -21.53 4.95
CA HIS A 182 -20.04 -21.80 6.39
C HIS A 182 -20.21 -20.49 7.17
N PRO A 183 -21.46 -20.02 7.35
CA PRO A 183 -21.74 -18.83 8.14
C PRO A 183 -21.16 -18.95 9.56
N PRO A 184 -20.53 -17.89 10.10
CA PRO A 184 -20.06 -17.89 11.48
C PRO A 184 -21.21 -18.11 12.47
N PRO A 185 -20.95 -18.75 13.62
CA PRO A 185 -21.97 -18.95 14.66
C PRO A 185 -22.60 -17.62 15.08
N GLY A 186 -23.94 -17.55 15.06
CA GLY A 186 -24.68 -16.34 15.46
C GLY A 186 -24.91 -15.32 14.35
N VAL A 187 -24.45 -15.56 13.12
CA VAL A 187 -24.75 -14.73 11.96
C VAL A 187 -25.85 -15.40 11.11
N PRO A 188 -26.97 -14.72 10.81
CA PRO A 188 -27.98 -15.24 9.89
C PRO A 188 -27.37 -15.56 8.51
N ALA A 189 -27.75 -16.69 7.91
CA ALA A 189 -27.29 -17.10 6.58
C ALA A 189 -27.38 -15.97 5.51
N PRO A 190 -28.49 -15.23 5.35
CA PRO A 190 -28.57 -14.17 4.35
C PRO A 190 -27.57 -13.02 4.61
N ASP A 191 -27.26 -12.71 5.86
CA ASP A 191 -26.29 -11.67 6.21
C ASP A 191 -24.85 -12.14 5.93
N ALA A 192 -24.56 -13.42 6.22
CA ALA A 192 -23.27 -14.04 5.90
C ALA A 192 -23.02 -14.11 4.39
N GLU A 193 -24.04 -14.47 3.61
CA GLU A 193 -23.96 -14.50 2.14
C GLU A 193 -23.66 -13.11 1.58
N GLN A 194 -24.40 -12.08 2.01
CA GLN A 194 -24.18 -10.71 1.57
C GLN A 194 -22.79 -10.19 1.96
N ALA A 195 -22.35 -10.47 3.20
CA ALA A 195 -21.03 -10.11 3.67
C ALA A 195 -19.93 -10.81 2.86
N ALA A 196 -20.06 -12.12 2.60
CA ALA A 196 -19.11 -12.88 1.82
C ALA A 196 -19.02 -12.39 0.37
N GLN A 197 -20.16 -12.08 -0.26
CA GLN A 197 -20.20 -11.47 -1.59
C GLN A 197 -19.52 -10.09 -1.60
N LEU A 198 -19.79 -9.26 -0.59
CA LEU A 198 -19.15 -7.96 -0.44
C LEU A 198 -17.63 -8.10 -0.30
N MET A 199 -17.16 -9.04 0.53
CA MET A 199 -15.73 -9.33 0.66
C MET A 199 -15.14 -9.80 -0.66
N TYR A 200 -15.80 -10.70 -1.38
CA TYR A 200 -15.33 -11.23 -2.64
C TYR A 200 -15.18 -10.14 -3.71
N TYR A 201 -16.27 -9.44 -4.04
CA TYR A 201 -16.26 -8.43 -5.10
C TYR A 201 -15.51 -7.15 -4.71
N GLY A 202 -15.66 -6.71 -3.46
CA GLY A 202 -14.96 -5.54 -2.94
C GLY A 202 -13.45 -5.78 -2.83
N GLY A 203 -13.06 -6.98 -2.40
CA GLY A 203 -11.67 -7.42 -2.38
C GLY A 203 -11.08 -7.49 -3.78
N ASP A 204 -11.78 -8.12 -4.73
CA ASP A 204 -11.33 -8.22 -6.13
C ASP A 204 -11.08 -6.85 -6.76
N LEU A 205 -11.96 -5.88 -6.53
CA LEU A 205 -11.75 -4.51 -7.01
C LEU A 205 -10.44 -3.91 -6.49
N LEU A 206 -10.17 -4.04 -5.19
CA LEU A 206 -8.94 -3.51 -4.57
C LEU A 206 -7.71 -4.28 -5.02
N HIS A 207 -7.81 -5.60 -5.17
CA HIS A 207 -6.75 -6.44 -5.72
C HIS A 207 -6.40 -6.05 -7.16
N LEU A 208 -7.39 -5.84 -8.02
CA LEU A 208 -7.17 -5.39 -9.40
C LEU A 208 -6.45 -4.04 -9.43
N VAL A 209 -6.76 -3.13 -8.52
CA VAL A 209 -6.02 -1.87 -8.37
C VAL A 209 -4.55 -2.14 -8.00
N VAL A 210 -4.28 -2.98 -6.99
CA VAL A 210 -2.91 -3.33 -6.58
C VAL A 210 -2.14 -4.03 -7.71
N ILE A 211 -2.79 -4.97 -8.41
CA ILE A 211 -2.22 -5.68 -9.57
C ILE A 211 -1.88 -4.68 -10.67
N ALA A 212 -2.80 -3.80 -11.05
CA ALA A 212 -2.57 -2.79 -12.09
C ALA A 212 -1.40 -1.87 -11.72
N LEU A 213 -1.28 -1.49 -10.45
CA LEU A 213 -0.18 -0.66 -9.96
C LEU A 213 1.17 -1.39 -9.98
N LEU A 214 1.18 -2.67 -9.61
CA LEU A 214 2.36 -3.53 -9.72
C LEU A 214 2.76 -3.66 -11.20
N CYS A 215 1.84 -4.02 -12.09
CA CYS A 215 2.09 -4.12 -13.53
C CYS A 215 2.66 -2.83 -14.12
N ARG A 216 2.17 -1.65 -13.70
CA ARG A 216 2.73 -0.35 -14.13
C ARG A 216 4.16 -0.11 -13.62
N GLU A 217 4.54 -0.72 -12.49
CA GLU A 217 5.92 -0.70 -12.00
C GLU A 217 6.81 -1.66 -12.81
N LEU A 218 6.27 -2.82 -13.22
CA LEU A 218 7.00 -3.84 -13.99
C LEU A 218 7.19 -3.45 -15.45
N PHE A 219 6.20 -2.79 -16.04
CA PHE A 219 6.15 -2.41 -17.45
C PHE A 219 6.00 -0.89 -17.59
N PRO A 220 7.05 -0.10 -17.29
CA PRO A 220 7.01 1.33 -17.56
C PRO A 220 6.84 1.56 -19.06
N SER A 221 5.90 2.43 -19.45
CA SER A 221 5.52 2.64 -20.85
C SER A 221 6.74 2.92 -21.76
N PRO A 222 6.83 2.30 -22.95
CA PRO A 222 7.95 2.44 -23.88
C PRO A 222 8.16 3.86 -24.43
N ALA A 223 7.23 4.80 -24.17
CA ALA A 223 7.34 6.21 -24.55
C ALA A 223 8.59 6.93 -24.02
N ARG A 224 9.33 6.34 -23.07
CA ARG A 224 10.62 6.86 -22.58
C ARG A 224 11.85 6.28 -23.30
N ALA A 225 11.72 5.16 -24.01
CA ALA A 225 12.82 4.44 -24.64
C ALA A 225 13.19 4.98 -26.04
N TRP A 226 12.31 5.78 -26.67
CA TRP A 226 12.52 6.36 -28.01
C TRP A 226 13.09 7.79 -28.02
N ARG A 227 13.62 8.29 -26.91
CA ARG A 227 14.47 9.49 -26.96
C ARG A 227 15.80 9.10 -27.57
N LEU A 228 15.86 9.12 -28.90
CA LEU A 228 17.11 9.08 -29.66
C LEU A 228 18.08 10.10 -29.05
N PRO A 229 19.35 9.74 -28.82
CA PRO A 229 20.37 10.73 -28.50
C PRO A 229 20.39 11.77 -29.63
N THR A 230 20.12 13.04 -29.33
CA THR A 230 20.29 14.15 -30.28
C THR A 230 21.78 14.44 -30.50
N GLY A 231 22.52 13.41 -30.91
CA GLY A 231 23.94 13.41 -31.16
C GLY A 231 24.25 12.57 -32.40
N ALA A 232 23.55 12.83 -33.50
CA ALA A 232 24.04 12.39 -34.80
C ALA A 232 25.38 13.10 -35.05
N PRO A 233 26.48 12.39 -35.37
CA PRO A 233 27.75 13.02 -35.70
C PRO A 233 27.55 13.96 -36.89
N LYS A 234 28.00 15.21 -36.75
CA LYS A 234 28.00 16.19 -37.83
C LYS A 234 28.84 15.63 -38.98
N PRO A 235 28.33 15.59 -40.23
CA PRO A 235 29.12 15.08 -41.34
C PRO A 235 30.41 15.89 -41.49
N PRO A 236 31.54 15.26 -41.84
CA PRO A 236 32.81 15.96 -41.97
C PRO A 236 32.68 17.08 -43.01
N LEU A 237 33.18 18.26 -42.67
CA LEU A 237 33.27 19.40 -43.58
C LEU A 237 34.12 18.98 -44.77
N ALA A 238 33.54 19.08 -45.98
CA ALA A 238 34.26 18.88 -47.22
C ALA A 238 35.48 19.82 -47.24
N THR A 239 36.68 19.25 -47.42
CA THR A 239 37.90 20.03 -47.61
C THR A 239 37.80 20.78 -48.93
N GLU A 240 37.90 22.11 -48.89
CA GLU A 240 37.99 22.95 -50.10
C GLU A 240 39.19 22.52 -50.96
N PRO A 241 39.04 22.47 -52.29
CA PRO A 241 40.17 22.20 -53.18
C PRO A 241 41.16 23.38 -53.17
N PRO A 242 42.47 23.11 -53.30
CA PRO A 242 43.49 24.16 -53.31
C PRO A 242 43.31 25.07 -54.54
N GLY A 243 43.31 26.39 -54.30
CA GLY A 243 43.16 27.41 -55.33
C GLY A 243 44.36 27.47 -56.29
N PRO A 244 44.16 27.94 -57.54
CA PRO A 244 45.19 27.95 -58.57
C PRO A 244 46.28 28.97 -58.25
N THR A 245 47.54 28.54 -58.43
CA THR A 245 48.77 29.35 -58.39
C THR A 245 48.94 30.23 -59.61
#